data_AF-A0A7L1CFR1-F1
#
_entry.id   AF-A0A7L1CFR1-F1
#
_cell.length_a   1.000
_cell.length_b   1.000
_cell.length_c   1.000
_cell.angle_alpha   90.00
_cell.angle_beta   90.00
_cell.angle_gamma   90.00
#
_symmetry.space_group_name_H-M   'P 1'
#
loop_
_entity.id
_entity.type
_entity.pdbx_description
1 polymer ?
#
loop_
_entity_poly.entity_id
_entity_poly.type
_entity_poly.pdbx_seq_one_letter_code
_entity_poly.pdbx_strand_id
1 'polypeptide(L)'
;IIRLREEGSRQLEEQQRLVREQIRLEREQHSRGKQERNGAEGKITPKLKLRWKCRKEDETGGGYSKDVLLQILQKYGDVLNLLISSRKTGSAVVEFATVKAAEMAVKNEVGLLNNPLKISWLEGQPRGCPSTVLPDSTSQPRTSQASVVSERDYESLVMMRMRQAAERQQLIEQLQREDEEKSHT
;
A
#
# COMPACT_ATOMS: atom_id res chain seq x y z
N ILE A 1 -45.27 18.85 -41.49
CA ILE A 1 -44.07 17.97 -41.40
C ILE A 1 -42.88 18.68 -40.72
N ILE A 2 -42.69 20.00 -40.90
CA ILE A 2 -41.58 20.77 -40.31
C ILE A 2 -41.69 20.92 -38.77
N ARG A 3 -42.89 21.21 -38.25
CA ARG A 3 -43.13 21.42 -36.80
C ARG A 3 -42.80 20.21 -35.92
N LEU A 4 -43.19 19.01 -36.35
CA LEU A 4 -42.90 17.75 -35.63
C LEU A 4 -41.39 17.43 -35.58
N ARG A 5 -40.62 17.82 -36.60
CA ARG A 5 -39.16 17.65 -36.59
C ARG A 5 -38.48 18.67 -35.68
N GLU A 6 -38.96 19.91 -35.64
CA GLU A 6 -38.40 20.94 -34.74
C GLU A 6 -38.75 20.66 -33.28
N GLU A 7 -39.98 20.24 -32.96
CA GLU A 7 -40.35 19.86 -31.60
C GLU A 7 -39.60 18.61 -31.12
N GLY A 8 -39.42 17.61 -32.00
CA GLY A 8 -38.58 16.45 -31.71
C GLY A 8 -37.10 16.82 -31.51
N SER A 9 -36.59 17.80 -32.28
CA SER A 9 -35.21 18.29 -32.14
C SER A 9 -35.01 19.05 -30.83
N ARG A 10 -35.97 19.90 -30.43
CA ARG A 10 -35.92 20.64 -29.15
C ARG A 10 -36.00 19.69 -27.96
N GLN A 11 -36.92 18.73 -27.99
CA GLN A 11 -37.01 17.71 -26.93
C GLN A 11 -35.71 16.91 -26.82
N LEU A 12 -35.10 16.52 -27.95
CA LEU A 12 -33.84 15.78 -27.92
C LEU A 12 -32.68 16.62 -27.37
N GLU A 13 -32.60 17.90 -27.73
CA GLU A 13 -31.57 18.82 -27.26
C GLU A 13 -31.68 19.10 -25.75
N GLU A 14 -32.90 19.26 -25.24
CA GLU A 14 -33.17 19.39 -23.80
C GLU A 14 -32.77 18.13 -23.03
N GLN A 15 -33.12 16.96 -23.54
CA GLN A 15 -32.71 15.68 -22.95
C GLN A 15 -31.18 15.51 -22.97
N GLN A 16 -30.51 15.86 -24.07
CA GLN A 16 -29.04 15.84 -24.13
C GLN A 16 -28.40 16.80 -23.14
N ARG A 17 -28.98 17.98 -22.93
CA ARG A 17 -28.47 18.97 -21.97
C ARG A 17 -28.58 18.46 -20.54
N LEU A 18 -29.71 17.87 -20.18
CA LEU A 18 -29.92 17.26 -18.86
C LEU A 18 -28.93 16.12 -18.60
N VAL A 19 -28.73 15.24 -19.59
CA VAL A 19 -27.75 14.15 -19.49
C VAL A 19 -26.32 14.68 -19.32
N ARG A 20 -25.93 15.73 -20.07
CA ARG A 20 -24.59 16.33 -19.93
C ARG A 20 -24.36 16.97 -18.56
N GLU A 21 -25.36 17.65 -18.01
CA GLU A 21 -25.26 18.28 -16.69
C GLU A 21 -25.24 17.23 -15.56
N GLN A 22 -26.05 16.17 -15.70
CA GLN A 22 -26.01 15.01 -14.81
C GLN A 22 -24.62 14.35 -14.85
N ILE A 23 -24.03 14.17 -16.04
CA ILE A 23 -22.67 13.63 -16.20
C ILE A 23 -21.62 14.56 -15.60
N ARG A 24 -21.78 15.90 -15.68
CA ARG A 24 -20.83 16.86 -15.09
C ARG A 24 -20.88 16.80 -13.57
N LEU A 25 -22.07 16.85 -12.97
CA LEU A 25 -22.27 16.74 -11.53
C LEU A 25 -21.84 15.36 -11.01
N GLU A 26 -22.14 14.29 -11.74
CA GLU A 26 -21.62 12.96 -11.41
C GLU A 26 -20.12 12.88 -11.60
N ARG A 27 -19.49 13.55 -12.57
CA ARG A 27 -18.01 13.59 -12.70
C ARG A 27 -17.36 14.39 -11.60
N GLU A 28 -17.97 15.48 -11.14
CA GLU A 28 -17.48 16.27 -10.00
C GLU A 28 -17.63 15.46 -8.70
N GLN A 29 -18.77 14.81 -8.48
CA GLN A 29 -19.00 13.93 -7.33
C GLN A 29 -18.19 12.62 -7.40
N HIS A 30 -18.05 12.00 -8.58
CA HIS A 30 -17.16 10.86 -8.78
C HIS A 30 -15.69 11.28 -8.85
N SER A 31 -15.28 12.51 -9.12
CA SER A 31 -13.86 12.86 -8.93
C SER A 31 -13.45 12.72 -7.45
N ARG A 32 -14.43 12.80 -6.55
CA ARG A 32 -14.30 12.54 -5.11
C ARG A 32 -14.51 11.06 -4.71
N GLY A 33 -15.14 10.22 -5.55
CA GLY A 33 -15.47 8.81 -5.24
C GLY A 33 -15.07 7.71 -6.26
N LYS A 34 -14.65 8.06 -7.48
CA LYS A 34 -14.16 7.13 -8.54
C LYS A 34 -12.69 6.78 -8.39
N GLN A 35 -11.95 7.48 -7.54
CA GLN A 35 -10.63 6.99 -7.14
C GLN A 35 -10.74 5.69 -6.31
N GLU A 36 -11.92 5.40 -5.74
CA GLU A 36 -12.16 4.21 -4.91
C GLU A 36 -12.60 2.95 -5.68
N ARG A 37 -13.08 3.05 -6.93
CA ARG A 37 -13.56 1.86 -7.68
C ARG A 37 -12.58 1.30 -8.71
N ASN A 38 -11.64 2.11 -9.20
CA ASN A 38 -10.65 1.69 -10.20
C ASN A 38 -9.20 1.66 -9.67
N GLY A 39 -8.98 1.87 -8.36
CA GLY A 39 -7.64 2.03 -7.78
C GLY A 39 -7.02 0.76 -7.15
N ALA A 40 -7.72 -0.37 -7.18
CA ALA A 40 -7.31 -1.59 -6.46
C ALA A 40 -6.03 -2.25 -7.00
N GLU A 41 -5.47 -1.82 -8.13
CA GLU A 41 -4.35 -2.52 -8.79
C GLU A 41 -3.12 -1.67 -9.13
N GLY A 42 -2.96 -0.45 -8.60
CA GLY A 42 -1.82 0.38 -9.05
C GLY A 42 -1.17 1.36 -8.09
N LYS A 43 -1.76 1.68 -6.94
CA LYS A 43 -1.15 2.59 -5.96
C LYS A 43 -1.27 1.98 -4.58
N ILE A 44 -0.16 1.53 -4.02
CA ILE A 44 -0.09 0.97 -2.67
C ILE A 44 -0.37 2.13 -1.69
N THR A 45 -1.62 2.27 -1.27
CA THR A 45 -1.99 3.21 -0.21
C THR A 45 -1.62 2.59 1.15
N PRO A 46 -0.91 3.33 2.00
CA PRO A 46 -0.52 2.84 3.32
C PRO A 46 -1.76 2.68 4.23
N LYS A 47 -1.88 1.49 4.81
CA LYS A 47 -2.95 1.17 5.77
C LYS A 47 -2.36 0.95 7.14
N LEU A 48 -2.92 1.64 8.12
CA LEU A 48 -2.52 1.56 9.52
C LEU A 48 -3.66 0.99 10.35
N LYS A 49 -3.28 0.20 11.35
CA LYS A 49 -4.15 -0.34 12.37
C LYS A 49 -3.97 0.45 13.66
N LEU A 50 -5.07 0.95 14.17
CA LEU A 50 -5.18 1.71 15.41
C LEU A 50 -5.73 0.79 16.49
N ARG A 51 -5.13 0.80 17.69
CA ARG A 51 -5.55 0.02 18.85
C ARG A 51 -5.47 0.86 20.11
N TRP A 52 -6.56 0.96 20.86
CA TRP A 52 -6.61 1.66 22.13
C TRP A 52 -7.34 0.82 23.17
N LYS A 53 -7.27 1.23 24.45
CA LYS A 53 -8.03 0.56 25.50
C LYS A 53 -9.48 1.04 25.44
N CYS A 54 -10.42 0.11 25.41
CA CYS A 54 -11.85 0.39 25.45
C CYS A 54 -12.50 -0.67 26.33
N ARG A 55 -13.26 -0.27 27.35
CA ARG A 55 -14.07 -1.22 28.12
C ARG A 55 -15.32 -1.58 27.32
N LYS A 56 -15.91 -2.74 27.62
CA LYS A 56 -17.13 -3.17 26.92
C LYS A 56 -18.35 -2.38 27.38
N GLU A 57 -18.34 -1.89 28.62
CA GLU A 57 -19.40 -1.06 29.19
C GLU A 57 -19.23 0.44 28.87
N ASP A 58 -18.14 0.85 28.22
CA ASP A 58 -17.90 2.26 27.85
C ASP A 58 -18.67 2.62 26.57
N GLU A 59 -19.80 3.31 26.72
CA GLU A 59 -20.57 3.84 25.58
C GLU A 59 -19.78 4.84 24.72
N THR A 60 -18.76 5.48 25.30
CA THR A 60 -17.88 6.44 24.62
C THR A 60 -16.77 5.78 23.81
N GLY A 61 -16.70 4.44 23.77
CA GLY A 61 -15.70 3.73 22.96
C GLY A 61 -14.25 3.98 23.40
N GLY A 62 -14.04 4.34 24.68
CA GLY A 62 -12.73 4.74 25.21
C GLY A 62 -12.32 6.18 24.87
N GLY A 63 -13.29 7.03 24.48
CA GLY A 63 -13.08 8.44 24.12
C GLY A 63 -12.71 8.68 22.65
N TYR A 64 -12.60 7.60 21.87
CA TYR A 64 -12.23 7.67 20.45
C TYR A 64 -13.45 7.45 19.56
N SER A 65 -14.12 8.55 19.23
CA SER A 65 -15.11 8.57 18.14
C SER A 65 -14.41 8.64 16.78
N LYS A 66 -15.19 8.40 15.72
CA LYS A 66 -14.71 8.55 14.34
C LYS A 66 -14.16 9.95 14.10
N ASP A 67 -14.84 10.97 14.61
CA ASP A 67 -14.46 12.37 14.40
C ASP A 67 -13.19 12.73 15.16
N VAL A 68 -13.04 12.26 16.40
CA VAL A 68 -11.81 12.48 17.19
C VAL A 68 -10.61 11.84 16.52
N LEU A 69 -10.74 10.58 16.08
CA LEU A 69 -9.67 9.90 15.35
C LEU A 69 -9.34 10.62 14.05
N LEU A 70 -10.34 11.07 13.30
CA LEU A 70 -10.14 11.80 12.06
C LEU A 70 -9.41 13.13 12.31
N GLN A 71 -9.83 13.89 13.33
CA GLN A 71 -9.20 15.16 13.69
C GLN A 71 -7.75 14.99 14.14
N ILE A 72 -7.44 13.91 14.84
CA ILE A 72 -6.08 13.58 15.23
C ILE A 72 -5.23 13.23 13.99
N LEU A 73 -5.75 12.39 13.11
CA LEU A 73 -5.00 11.81 11.99
C LEU A 73 -4.82 12.81 10.83
N GLN A 74 -5.79 13.70 10.60
CA GLN A 74 -5.72 14.76 9.59
C GLN A 74 -4.57 15.75 9.81
N LYS A 75 -4.03 15.84 11.04
CA LYS A 75 -2.84 16.65 11.33
C LYS A 75 -1.59 16.20 10.56
N TYR A 76 -1.52 14.93 10.18
CA TYR A 76 -0.37 14.34 9.51
C TYR A 76 -0.54 14.25 7.99
N GLY A 77 -1.78 14.31 7.50
CA GLY A 77 -2.09 14.33 6.08
C GLY A 77 -3.50 13.84 5.76
N ASP A 78 -3.79 13.75 4.47
CA ASP A 78 -5.12 13.37 3.99
C ASP A 78 -5.43 11.90 4.30
N VAL A 79 -6.54 11.70 5.02
CA VAL A 79 -7.11 10.40 5.36
C VAL A 79 -8.13 10.03 4.27
N LEU A 80 -7.92 8.89 3.61
CA LEU A 80 -8.83 8.37 2.59
C LEU A 80 -9.98 7.62 3.24
N ASN A 81 -9.66 6.64 4.08
CA ASN A 81 -10.64 5.78 4.73
C ASN A 81 -10.35 5.63 6.22
N LEU A 82 -11.41 5.63 7.04
CA LEU A 82 -11.34 5.36 8.49
C LEU A 82 -12.49 4.46 8.92
N LEU A 83 -12.14 3.28 9.42
CA LEU A 83 -13.07 2.22 9.80
C LEU A 83 -12.83 1.80 11.25
N ILE A 84 -13.84 1.98 12.11
CA ILE A 84 -13.82 1.49 13.49
C ILE A 84 -14.41 0.07 13.51
N SER A 85 -13.74 -0.86 14.19
CA SER A 85 -14.21 -2.24 14.31
C SER A 85 -15.38 -2.33 15.28
N SER A 86 -16.53 -2.81 14.80
CA SER A 86 -17.66 -3.17 15.65
C SER A 86 -17.47 -4.51 16.38
N ARG A 87 -16.65 -5.40 15.82
CA ARG A 87 -16.38 -6.74 16.38
C ARG A 87 -15.44 -6.71 17.58
N LYS A 88 -14.47 -5.80 17.55
CA LYS A 88 -13.46 -5.64 18.59
C LYS A 88 -13.40 -4.19 19.03
N THR A 89 -13.93 -3.93 20.22
CA THR A 89 -13.86 -2.61 20.85
C THR A 89 -12.40 -2.17 20.97
N GLY A 90 -12.14 -0.88 20.72
CA GLY A 90 -10.79 -0.34 20.79
C GLY A 90 -9.89 -0.66 19.59
N SER A 91 -10.45 -0.90 18.40
CA SER A 91 -9.68 -1.13 17.18
C SER A 91 -10.25 -0.34 16.00
N ALA A 92 -9.38 0.27 15.19
CA ALA A 92 -9.74 0.84 13.90
C ALA A 92 -8.66 0.57 12.84
N VAL A 93 -9.02 0.80 11.58
CA VAL A 93 -8.12 0.79 10.43
C VAL A 93 -8.27 2.13 9.72
N VAL A 94 -7.14 2.73 9.37
CA VAL A 94 -7.07 3.98 8.62
C VAL A 94 -6.20 3.80 7.38
N GLU A 95 -6.61 4.42 6.29
CA GLU A 95 -5.89 4.48 5.03
C GLU A 95 -5.50 5.93 4.76
N PHE A 96 -4.21 6.17 4.52
CA PHE A 96 -3.69 7.50 4.21
C PHE A 96 -3.45 7.64 2.70
N ALA A 97 -3.55 8.87 2.20
CA ALA A 97 -3.24 9.18 0.81
C ALA A 97 -1.74 9.03 0.50
N THR A 98 -0.86 9.23 1.49
CA THR A 98 0.60 9.20 1.31
C THR A 98 1.31 8.39 2.39
N VAL A 99 2.39 7.71 2.00
CA VAL A 99 3.24 6.90 2.92
C VAL A 99 3.89 7.78 3.99
N LYS A 100 4.30 9.01 3.62
CA LYS A 100 4.91 9.97 4.55
C LYS A 100 3.93 10.41 5.65
N ALA A 101 2.67 10.66 5.32
CA ALA A 101 1.65 10.98 6.32
C ALA A 101 1.43 9.82 7.29
N ALA A 102 1.33 8.59 6.77
CA ALA A 102 1.23 7.39 7.58
C ALA A 102 2.44 7.20 8.51
N GLU A 103 3.66 7.43 8.00
CA GLU A 103 4.88 7.32 8.79
C GLU A 103 4.96 8.37 9.91
N MET A 104 4.59 9.62 9.62
CA MET A 104 4.54 10.67 10.64
C MET A 104 3.51 10.37 11.71
N ALA A 105 2.33 9.86 11.33
CA ALA A 105 1.30 9.45 12.28
C ALA A 105 1.85 8.34 13.20
N VAL A 106 2.46 7.28 12.66
CA VAL A 106 3.00 6.17 13.46
C VAL A 106 4.08 6.63 14.44
N LYS A 107 4.94 7.59 14.05
CA LYS A 107 6.05 8.05 14.89
C LYS A 107 5.65 9.03 15.97
N ASN A 108 4.68 9.91 15.69
CA ASN A 108 4.40 11.05 16.55
C ASN A 108 3.07 10.93 17.30
N GLU A 109 2.12 10.16 16.78
CA GLU A 109 0.78 10.15 17.34
C GLU A 109 0.63 9.13 18.46
N VAL A 110 0.25 9.64 19.62
CA VAL A 110 0.04 8.87 20.85
C VAL A 110 -1.44 8.87 21.24
N GLY A 111 -2.27 9.70 20.61
CA GLY A 111 -3.69 9.82 20.87
C GLY A 111 -4.03 10.77 22.01
N LEU A 112 -5.15 10.50 22.68
CA LEU A 112 -5.62 11.19 23.87
C LEU A 112 -4.70 10.90 25.06
N LEU A 113 -4.39 11.95 25.83
CA LEU A 113 -3.54 11.88 27.03
C LEU A 113 -4.03 10.85 28.06
N ASN A 114 -5.35 10.73 28.22
CA ASN A 114 -5.97 9.84 29.19
C ASN A 114 -6.00 8.38 28.73
N ASN A 115 -5.87 8.13 27.43
CA ASN A 115 -5.99 6.81 26.85
C ASN A 115 -5.12 6.72 25.59
N PRO A 116 -3.83 6.39 25.69
CA PRO A 116 -2.96 6.39 24.53
C PRO A 116 -3.39 5.32 23.51
N LEU A 117 -3.31 5.68 22.22
CA LEU A 117 -3.54 4.78 21.10
C LEU A 117 -2.22 4.23 20.57
N LYS A 118 -2.24 2.97 20.14
CA LYS A 118 -1.13 2.29 19.48
C LYS A 118 -1.41 2.18 17.99
N ILE A 119 -0.47 2.63 17.18
CA ILE A 119 -0.53 2.54 15.72
C ILE A 119 0.40 1.42 15.26
N SER A 120 -0.03 0.63 14.28
CA SER A 120 0.79 -0.42 13.68
C SER A 120 0.52 -0.48 12.18
N TRP A 121 1.55 -0.82 11.40
CA TRP A 121 1.38 -0.99 9.96
C TRP A 121 0.59 -2.24 9.64
N LEU A 122 -0.39 -2.13 8.74
CA LEU A 122 -1.10 -3.27 8.16
C LEU A 122 -0.50 -3.58 6.78
N GLU A 123 -0.46 -2.55 5.91
CA GLU A 123 0.04 -2.63 4.53
C GLU A 123 0.75 -1.34 4.15
N GLY A 124 1.67 -1.39 3.19
CA GLY A 124 2.38 -0.21 2.70
C GLY A 124 3.41 0.36 3.69
N GLN A 125 3.93 -0.46 4.61
CA GLN A 125 5.05 -0.05 5.47
C GLN A 125 6.25 0.32 4.59
N PRO A 126 6.79 1.54 4.72
CA PRO A 126 8.02 1.91 4.03
C PRO A 126 9.11 0.94 4.47
N ARG A 127 9.75 0.30 3.49
CA ARG A 127 10.90 -0.60 3.74
C ARG A 127 12.05 0.23 4.29
N GLY A 128 12.10 0.37 5.61
CA GLY A 128 13.10 1.19 6.28
C GLY A 128 12.76 1.41 7.76
N CYS A 129 12.81 0.35 8.56
CA CYS A 129 13.30 0.36 9.95
C CYS A 129 13.07 -1.03 10.61
N PRO A 130 14.13 -1.75 11.01
CA PRO A 130 13.98 -2.97 11.81
C PRO A 130 13.54 -2.57 13.23
N SER A 131 12.37 -3.06 13.65
CA SER A 131 11.92 -2.90 15.03
C SER A 131 12.84 -3.71 15.94
N THR A 132 13.57 -2.99 16.79
CA THR A 132 14.44 -3.51 17.84
C THR A 132 13.69 -4.52 18.73
N VAL A 133 14.11 -5.78 18.67
CA VAL A 133 14.03 -6.72 19.77
C VAL A 133 15.31 -7.55 19.76
N LEU A 134 16.26 -7.16 20.62
CA LEU A 134 17.30 -8.05 21.15
C LEU A 134 16.84 -8.47 22.57
N PRO A 135 17.22 -9.68 23.02
CA PRO A 135 18.44 -9.83 23.82
C PRO A 135 19.34 -10.95 23.26
N ASP A 136 20.64 -10.68 23.09
CA ASP A 136 21.75 -11.12 23.97
C ASP A 136 22.23 -12.54 23.54
N SER A 137 23.48 -12.84 23.17
CA SER A 137 24.77 -12.31 23.57
C SER A 137 25.85 -12.55 22.49
N THR A 138 26.91 -11.77 22.64
CA THR A 138 28.31 -12.08 22.27
C THR A 138 28.75 -11.84 20.81
N SER A 139 29.42 -10.68 20.67
CA SER A 139 30.73 -10.47 20.02
C SER A 139 30.79 -9.52 18.83
N GLN A 140 31.16 -8.28 19.17
CA GLN A 140 32.14 -7.44 18.45
C GLN A 140 31.72 -6.69 17.15
N PRO A 141 32.46 -5.62 16.78
CA PRO A 141 31.86 -4.29 16.69
C PRO A 141 31.98 -3.61 15.31
N ARG A 142 31.22 -2.51 15.17
CA ARG A 142 31.37 -1.41 14.20
C ARG A 142 31.07 -1.75 12.73
N THR A 143 30.03 -1.12 12.18
CA THR A 143 30.13 0.15 11.44
C THR A 143 28.76 0.42 10.84
N SER A 144 28.22 1.59 11.16
CA SER A 144 27.07 2.15 10.46
C SER A 144 27.53 2.54 9.06
N GLN A 145 27.26 1.74 8.02
CA GLN A 145 27.07 2.25 6.66
C GLN A 145 26.17 1.32 5.85
N ALA A 146 25.13 1.93 5.26
CA ALA A 146 24.53 1.56 4.00
C ALA A 146 24.00 0.11 3.86
N SER A 147 22.68 -0.05 4.04
CA SER A 147 21.92 -1.00 3.23
C SER A 147 21.88 -0.48 1.79
N VAL A 148 23.03 -0.55 1.12
CA VAL A 148 23.10 -0.72 -0.33
C VAL A 148 23.22 -2.22 -0.53
N VAL A 149 22.46 -2.78 -1.47
CA VAL A 149 22.75 -4.13 -1.97
C VAL A 149 24.22 -4.09 -2.39
N SER A 150 25.09 -4.81 -1.68
CA SER A 150 26.53 -4.62 -1.77
C SER A 150 26.96 -5.00 -3.19
N GLU A 151 27.85 -4.23 -3.82
CA GLU A 151 28.53 -4.60 -5.08
C GLU A 151 29.08 -6.03 -4.98
N ARG A 152 29.48 -6.42 -3.77
CA ARG A 152 29.98 -7.75 -3.42
C ARG A 152 28.94 -8.87 -3.59
N ASP A 153 27.66 -8.59 -3.39
CA ASP A 153 26.57 -9.54 -3.60
C ASP A 153 26.30 -9.72 -5.10
N TYR A 154 26.44 -8.65 -5.90
CA TYR A 154 26.36 -8.71 -7.36
C TYR A 154 27.55 -9.43 -7.98
N GLU A 155 28.78 -9.14 -7.53
CA GLU A 155 29.98 -9.88 -7.92
C GLU A 155 29.83 -11.37 -7.60
N SER A 156 29.33 -11.71 -6.41
CA SER A 156 29.11 -13.10 -6.01
C SER A 156 28.05 -13.79 -6.87
N LEU A 157 26.95 -13.12 -7.20
CA LEU A 157 25.91 -13.66 -8.09
C LEU A 157 26.42 -13.88 -9.53
N VAL A 158 27.20 -12.93 -10.05
CA VAL A 158 27.80 -13.05 -11.38
C VAL A 158 28.81 -14.19 -11.43
N MET A 159 29.68 -14.31 -10.42
CA MET A 159 30.66 -15.41 -10.34
C MET A 159 29.99 -16.78 -10.21
N MET A 160 28.91 -16.89 -9.42
CA MET A 160 28.12 -18.12 -9.32
C MET A 160 27.51 -18.49 -10.68
N ARG A 161 27.00 -17.51 -11.42
CA ARG A 161 26.36 -17.73 -12.72
C ARG A 161 27.37 -18.07 -13.82
N MET A 162 28.56 -17.46 -13.78
CA MET A 162 29.68 -17.82 -14.67
C MET A 162 30.16 -19.25 -14.43
N ARG A 163 30.26 -19.69 -13.16
CA ARG A 163 30.59 -21.09 -12.83
C ARG A 163 29.56 -22.06 -13.40
N GLN A 164 28.26 -21.83 -13.16
CA GLN A 164 27.20 -22.69 -13.68
C GLN A 164 27.19 -22.75 -15.21
N ALA A 165 27.44 -21.61 -15.88
CA ALA A 165 27.52 -21.57 -17.33
C ALA A 165 28.71 -22.38 -17.87
N ALA A 166 29.88 -22.28 -17.22
CA ALA A 166 31.07 -23.04 -17.59
C ALA A 166 30.89 -24.56 -17.40
N GLU A 167 30.33 -24.97 -16.25
CA GLU A 167 30.02 -26.40 -15.98
C GLU A 167 29.03 -26.96 -17.01
N ARG A 168 28.00 -26.17 -17.35
CA ARG A 168 27.02 -26.55 -18.38
C ARG A 168 27.67 -26.68 -19.76
N GLN A 169 28.59 -25.78 -20.12
CA GLN A 169 29.30 -25.85 -21.39
C GLN A 169 30.15 -27.12 -21.50
N GLN A 170 30.88 -27.47 -20.43
CA GLN A 170 31.68 -28.70 -20.40
C GLN A 170 30.79 -29.95 -20.54
N LEU A 171 29.66 -29.99 -19.85
CA LEU A 171 28.73 -31.12 -19.93
C LEU A 171 28.12 -31.27 -21.33
N ILE A 172 27.77 -30.15 -21.98
CA ILE A 172 27.25 -30.15 -23.36
C ILE A 172 28.33 -30.63 -24.34
N GLU A 173 29.58 -30.18 -24.20
CA GLU A 173 30.69 -30.60 -25.05
C GLU A 173 30.98 -32.10 -24.90
N GLN A 174 30.92 -32.61 -23.67
CA GLN A 174 31.12 -34.03 -23.39
C GLN A 174 30.02 -34.89 -24.02
N LEU A 175 28.75 -34.46 -23.90
CA LEU A 175 27.63 -35.15 -24.53
C LEU A 175 27.70 -35.11 -26.06
N GLN A 176 28.10 -33.98 -26.65
CA GLN A 176 28.28 -33.87 -28.10
C GLN A 176 29.39 -34.80 -28.61
N ARG A 177 30.52 -34.88 -27.89
CA ARG A 177 31.61 -35.79 -28.24
C ARG A 177 31.19 -37.26 -28.13
N GLU A 178 30.48 -37.62 -27.07
CA GLU A 178 29.95 -38.99 -26.91
C GLU A 178 28.89 -39.34 -27.96
N ASP A 179 28.05 -38.39 -28.38
CA ASP A 179 27.07 -38.58 -29.45
C ASP A 179 27.76 -38.70 -30.82
N GLU A 180 28.84 -37.93 -31.08
CA GLU A 180 29.66 -38.05 -32.29
C GLU A 180 30.41 -39.39 -32.36
N GLU A 181 30.98 -39.87 -31.24
CA GLU A 181 31.63 -41.19 -31.18
C GLU A 181 30.62 -42.35 -31.33
N LYS A 182 29.41 -42.23 -30.77
CA LYS A 182 28.30 -43.19 -30.98
C LYS A 182 27.72 -43.15 -32.39
N SER A 183 27.91 -42.07 -33.12
CA SER A 183 27.46 -41.92 -34.51
C SER A 183 28.50 -42.41 -35.53
N HIS A 184 29.73 -42.69 -35.09
CA HIS A 184 30.84 -43.20 -35.91
C HIS A 184 31.22 -44.66 -35.59
N THR A 185 30.42 -45.33 -34.76
CA THR A 185 30.46 -46.78 -34.51
C THR A 185 29.18 -47.44 -35.01
#